data_AF-A0A0C2DXT5-F1
#
_entry.id   AF-A0A0C2DXT5-F1
#
_cell.length_a   1.000
_cell.length_b   1.000
_cell.length_c   1.000
_cell.angle_alpha   90.00
_cell.angle_beta   90.00
_cell.angle_gamma   90.00
#
_symmetry.space_group_name_H-M   'P 1'
#
loop_
_entity.id
_entity.type
_entity.pdbx_description
1 polymer ?
#
loop_
_entity_poly.entity_id
_entity_poly.type
_entity_poly.pdbx_seq_one_letter_code
_entity_poly.pdbx_strand_id
1 'polypeptide(L)' 'MFLELHGKPIDHVTLLRQIAQLNYALFSYEINGNSLTACEYSFIHLDCMERYGATMWKLYLKFVTPSTLYFLND' A
#
# COMPACT_ATOMS: atom_id res chain seq x y z
N MET A 1 -11.36 2.41 9.84
CA MET A 1 -10.54 3.63 9.82
C MET A 1 -9.77 3.61 8.52
N PHE A 2 -9.91 4.65 7.70
CA PHE A 2 -9.19 4.81 6.44
C PHE A 2 -7.97 5.70 6.68
N LEU A 3 -6.83 5.33 6.11
CA LEU A 3 -5.59 6.10 6.13
C LEU A 3 -5.28 6.51 4.69
N GLU A 4 -5.16 7.82 4.44
CA GLU A 4 -4.80 8.43 3.16
C GLU A 4 -3.39 9.00 3.24
N LEU A 5 -2.60 8.85 2.18
CA LEU A 5 -1.20 9.24 2.12
C LEU A 5 -0.87 10.01 0.84
N HIS A 6 -0.10 11.10 0.97
CA HIS A 6 0.45 11.87 -0.14
C HIS A 6 1.98 11.86 -0.09
N GLY A 7 2.64 11.82 -1.25
CA GLY A 7 4.10 11.78 -1.34
C GLY A 7 4.59 11.32 -2.71
N LYS A 8 5.91 11.18 -2.86
CA LYS A 8 6.51 10.61 -4.09
C LYS A 8 6.46 9.08 -4.05
N PRO A 9 6.40 8.40 -5.21
CA PRO A 9 6.33 6.93 -5.26
C PRO A 9 7.43 6.21 -4.49
N ILE A 10 8.66 6.75 -4.47
CA ILE A 10 9.79 6.14 -3.75
C ILE A 10 9.63 6.22 -2.22
N ASP A 11 9.09 7.33 -1.71
CA ASP A 11 8.84 7.53 -0.28
C ASP A 11 7.69 6.63 0.18
N HIS A 12 6.75 6.34 -0.73
CA HIS A 12 5.64 5.42 -0.49
C HIS A 12 6.10 3.97 -0.29
N VAL A 13 7.12 3.47 -0.98
CA VAL A 13 7.56 2.07 -0.82
C VAL A 13 7.95 1.76 0.63
N THR A 14 8.70 2.66 1.27
CA THR A 14 9.10 2.50 2.68
C THR A 14 7.90 2.53 3.62
N LEU A 15 7.00 3.50 3.41
CA LEU A 15 5.80 3.67 4.22
C LEU A 15 4.81 2.50 4.05
N LEU A 16 4.61 2.04 2.82
CA LEU A 16 3.77 0.88 2.49
C LEU A 16 4.28 -0.38 3.18
N ARG A 17 5.61 -0.59 3.23
CA ARG A 17 6.21 -1.70 3.99
C ARG A 17 5.92 -1.61 5.49
N GLN A 18 5.99 -0.42 6.07
CA GLN A 18 5.67 -0.23 7.50
C GLN A 18 4.18 -0.49 7.77
N ILE A 19 3.29 0.03 6.94
CA ILE A 19 1.83 -0.19 7.07
C ILE A 19 1.47 -1.67 6.93
N ALA A 20 2.14 -2.40 6.05
CA ALA A 20 1.92 -3.83 5.88
C ALA A 20 2.22 -4.67 7.14
N GLN A 21 3.05 -4.15 8.06
CA GLN A 21 3.34 -4.79 9.34
C GLN A 21 2.25 -4.54 10.40
N LEU A 22 1.36 -3.55 10.19
CA LEU A 22 0.38 -3.09 11.16
C LEU A 22 -1.02 -3.70 10.98
N ASN A 23 -1.14 -4.85 10.31
CA ASN A 23 -2.43 -5.48 9.97
C ASN A 23 -3.39 -4.57 9.20
N TYR A 24 -2.84 -3.75 8.32
CA TYR A 24 -3.61 -2.99 7.34
C TYR A 24 -3.48 -3.65 5.96
N ALA A 25 -4.61 -3.81 5.28
CA ALA A 25 -4.68 -4.21 3.88
C ALA A 25 -4.83 -2.96 3.01
N LEU A 26 -4.18 -2.94 1.85
CA LEU A 26 -4.48 -1.95 0.81
C LEU A 26 -5.89 -2.22 0.28
N PHE A 27 -6.77 -1.23 0.40
CA PHE A 27 -8.18 -1.29 0.02
C PHE A 27 -8.46 -0.61 -1.32
N SER A 28 -7.82 0.54 -1.57
CA SER A 28 -7.92 1.29 -2.83
C SER A 28 -6.60 1.99 -3.13
N TYR A 29 -6.31 2.20 -4.40
CA TYR A 29 -5.30 3.16 -4.83
C TYR A 29 -5.83 3.94 -6.04
N GLU A 30 -5.49 5.22 -6.12
CA GLU A 30 -5.89 6.08 -7.23
C GLU A 30 -4.70 6.93 -7.68
N ILE A 31 -4.58 7.15 -8.98
CA ILE A 31 -3.67 8.16 -9.51
C ILE A 31 -4.39 9.49 -9.36
N ASN A 32 -3.74 10.47 -8.70
CA ASN A 32 -4.37 11.76 -8.47
C ASN A 32 -4.69 12.44 -9.82
N GLY A 33 -5.97 12.74 -10.08
CA GLY A 33 -6.42 13.32 -11.35
C GLY A 33 -5.84 14.70 -11.66
N ASN A 34 -5.36 15.43 -10.65
CA ASN A 34 -4.69 16.73 -10.81
C ASN A 34 -3.17 16.61 -10.97
N SER A 35 -2.56 15.46 -10.63
CA SER A 35 -1.12 15.27 -10.71
C SER A 35 -0.75 13.82 -11.01
N LEU A 36 -0.18 13.59 -12.19
CA LEU A 36 0.35 12.29 -12.63
C LEU A 36 1.50 11.75 -11.77
N THR A 37 2.04 12.58 -10.88
CA THR A 37 3.14 12.20 -9.97
C THR A 37 2.67 11.93 -8.55
N ALA A 38 1.37 12.14 -8.26
CA ALA A 38 0.76 11.85 -6.98
C ALA A 38 -0.16 10.64 -7.08
N CYS A 39 -0.16 9.85 -6.02
CA CYS A 39 -0.98 8.66 -5.86
C CYS A 39 -1.57 8.68 -4.45
N GLU A 40 -2.83 8.30 -4.36
CA GLU A 40 -3.57 8.15 -3.12
C GLU A 40 -3.76 6.67 -2.83
N TYR A 41 -3.57 6.29 -1.56
CA TYR A 41 -3.76 4.93 -1.09
C TYR A 41 -4.73 4.95 0.07
N SER A 42 -5.68 4.01 0.08
CA SER A 42 -6.59 3.79 1.20
C SER A 42 -6.33 2.43 1.81
N PHE A 43 -6.26 2.38 3.14
CA PHE A 43 -6.07 1.14 3.90
C PHE A 43 -7.26 0.80 4.78
N ILE A 44 -7.45 -0.49 5.02
CA ILE A 44 -8.41 -1.01 6.00
C ILE A 44 -7.72 -1.95 6.98
N HIS A 45 -7.97 -1.79 8.28
CA HIS A 45 -7.49 -2.73 9.29
C HIS A 45 -8.23 -4.07 9.13
N LEU A 46 -7.52 -5.20 9.27
CA LEU A 46 -8.10 -6.53 9.04
C LEU A 46 -9.38 -6.78 9.85
N ASP A 47 -9.38 -6.39 11.13
CA ASP A 47 -10.55 -6.54 12.02
C ASP A 47 -11.78 -5.71 11.59
N CYS A 48 -11.59 -4.71 10.74
CA CYS A 48 -12.69 -3.89 10.22
C CYS A 48 -13.31 -4.47 8.94
N MET A 49 -12.66 -5.44 8.29
CA MET A 49 -13.06 -5.89 6.96
C MET A 49 -14.47 -6.47 6.94
N GLU A 50 -14.78 -7.37 7.86
CA GLU A 50 -16.12 -7.97 7.98
C GLU A 50 -17.18 -6.91 8.22
N ARG A 51 -16.93 -6.00 9.17
CA ARG A 51 -17.86 -4.92 9.54
C ARG A 51 -18.24 -4.04 8.36
N TYR A 52 -17.30 -3.79 7.43
CA TYR A 52 -17.53 -2.93 6.27
C TYR A 52 -17.72 -3.72 4.96
N GLY A 53 -17.89 -5.05 5.04
CA GLY A 53 -18.09 -5.89 3.85
C GLY A 53 -16.88 -5.93 2.90
N ALA A 54 -15.68 -5.60 3.37
CA ALA A 54 -14.47 -5.68 2.57
C ALA A 54 -13.99 -7.13 2.50
N THR A 55 -13.61 -7.57 1.30
CA THR A 55 -13.05 -8.92 1.08
C THR A 55 -11.56 -8.82 0.78
N MET A 56 -10.75 -9.70 1.36
CA MET A 56 -9.32 -9.76 1.07
C MET A 56 -9.10 -10.48 -0.26
N TRP A 57 -8.46 -9.80 -1.22
CA TRP A 57 -8.11 -10.41 -2.52
C TRP A 57 -6.68 -10.93 -2.51
N LYS A 58 -5.72 -10.11 -2.05
CA LYS A 58 -4.30 -10.49 -1.97
C LYS A 58 -3.52 -9.58 -1.01
N LEU A 59 -2.65 -10.18 -0.20
CA LEU A 59 -1.70 -9.46 0.67
C LEU A 59 -0.44 -9.09 -0.12
N TYR A 60 -0.49 -8.03 -0.92
CA TYR A 60 0.61 -7.63 -1.81
C TYR A 60 1.92 -7.25 -1.10
N LEU A 61 1.87 -6.91 0.20
CA LEU A 61 3.02 -6.34 0.91
C LEU A 61 3.56 -7.21 2.06
N LYS A 62 2.83 -8.26 2.47
CA LYS A 62 3.24 -9.11 3.60
C LYS A 62 4.36 -10.10 3.25
N PHE A 63 4.54 -10.39 1.95
CA PHE A 63 5.49 -11.39 1.45
C PHE A 63 6.63 -10.78 0.63
N VAL A 64 6.78 -9.45 0.60
CA VAL A 64 7.94 -8.81 -0.03
C VAL A 64 9.09 -8.87 0.95
N THR A 65 9.86 -9.96 0.91
CA THR A 65 11.22 -9.96 1.47
C THR A 65 12.06 -8.97 0.64
N PRO A 66 13.06 -8.29 1.23
CA PRO A 66 14.05 -7.57 0.43
C PRO A 66 14.86 -8.62 -0.33
N SER A 67 14.36 -9.06 -1.47
CA SER A 67 15.17 -9.76 -2.45
C SER A 67 16.13 -8.73 -3.02
N THR A 68 17.35 -8.79 -2.48
CA THR A 68 18.63 -8.40 -3.08
C THR A 68 18.50 -7.50 -4.30
N LEU A 69 18.68 -6.19 -4.07
CA LEU A 69 18.77 -5.14 -5.09
C LEU A 69 20.12 -5.24 -5.84
N TYR A 70 20.42 -6.39 -6.44
CA TYR A 70 21.47 -6.52 -7.44
C TYR A 70 20.81 -6.90 -8.77
N PHE A 71 21.23 -6.21 -9.83
CA PHE A 71 20.95 -6.47 -11.24
C PHE A 71 19.63 -5.92 -11.80
N LEU A 72 19.60 -4.60 -12.03
CA LEU A 72 19.18 -4.04 -13.32
C LEU A 72 20.12 -2.85 -13.63
N ASN A 73 21.35 -3.21 -13.99
CA ASN A 73 22.25 -2.40 -14.81
C ASN A 73 22.79 -3.38 -15.86
N ASP A 74 21.99 -3.63 -16.90
CA ASP A 74 22.43 -4.10 -18.21
C ASP A 74 21.61 -3.33 -19.26
#